data_AF-A0A8I1S5L3-F1
#
_entry.id   AF-A0A8I1S5L3-F1
#
_cell.length_a   1.000
_cell.length_b   1.000
_cell.length_c   1.000
_cell.angle_alpha   90.00
_cell.angle_beta   90.00
_cell.angle_gamma   90.00
#
_symmetry.space_group_name_H-M   'P 1'
#
loop_
_entity.id
_entity.type
_entity.pdbx_description
1 polymer ?
#
loop_
_entity_poly.entity_id
_entity_poly.type
_entity_poly.pdbx_seq_one_letter_code
_entity_poly.pdbx_strand_id
1 'polypeptide(L)'
;MTLTGSCTGAAPDSGFSRGYDGGYDGVAVAGAAPVRTIDAATGPSAGGPLAAVGAVSPAAAVPLRAASPLAARSRFASADNSIGRHYLSIGDLVTEGGETLPDVTIAYECWGRLNPTRTNAILIEHALTGDAHVVGEAGPGQPTAGWWQGIVGPGAPLDTDQYCVIATNVLGGCMGTTGPSSLAPDGAPYGSRFPRLTIRDQVVAEAAVADAFGIDYFAAVIGGSMGGMRALEWAVSLPDRVRRAVIIASTAAASADQIAWAGMQLAAVRLDPSFAGGDYYGGPPPLGGLGLARQIAHTTYRSSTEFSARFGREPQRGEDPAVGGRFAVESYLQHHGDKLGRRFDANSYVVLTEAMNSHDVGRGRGGEVAALRRVTAKTTVAAVDTDRLYLPEEGARIAAGVQRARPLKMIQSYYGHDGFLIEADQVARIIRGALHE
;
A
#
# COMPACT_ATOMS: atom_id res chain seq x y z
N MET A 1 -5.88 -4.09 33.91
CA MET A 1 -6.21 -4.67 32.60
C MET A 1 -4.96 -5.39 32.11
N THR A 2 -4.93 -6.71 32.20
CA THR A 2 -3.74 -7.52 31.89
C THR A 2 -3.65 -7.63 30.37
N LEU A 3 -2.65 -7.00 29.75
CA LEU A 3 -2.40 -7.03 28.31
C LEU A 3 -2.05 -8.47 27.90
N THR A 4 -2.96 -9.15 27.19
CA THR A 4 -2.75 -10.53 26.70
C THR A 4 -2.13 -10.59 25.28
N GLY A 5 -1.86 -9.45 24.65
CA GLY A 5 -1.08 -9.36 23.41
C GLY A 5 0.21 -8.63 23.71
N SER A 6 1.30 -9.37 23.90
CA SER A 6 2.60 -8.77 24.16
C SER A 6 3.62 -9.31 23.19
N CYS A 7 4.42 -8.41 22.61
CA CYS A 7 5.68 -8.71 21.93
C CYS A 7 6.74 -9.31 22.88
N THR A 8 6.32 -9.88 24.01
CA THR A 8 7.16 -10.48 25.05
C THR A 8 7.13 -12.01 24.99
N GLY A 9 6.25 -12.59 24.16
CA GLY A 9 6.19 -14.04 23.89
C GLY A 9 7.39 -14.55 23.11
N ALA A 10 7.74 -15.82 23.30
CA ALA A 10 8.80 -16.46 22.53
C ALA A 10 8.34 -16.71 21.10
N ALA A 11 9.19 -16.38 20.12
CA ALA A 11 9.01 -16.84 18.74
C ALA A 11 8.90 -18.37 18.74
N PRO A 12 7.95 -18.98 18.01
CA PRO A 12 8.00 -20.41 17.77
C PRO A 12 9.26 -20.72 16.95
N ASP A 13 10.05 -21.70 17.40
CA ASP A 13 11.16 -22.27 16.65
C ASP A 13 10.64 -22.76 15.29
N SER A 14 10.92 -22.02 14.23
CA SER A 14 10.74 -22.53 12.87
C SER A 14 11.99 -23.30 12.50
N GLY A 15 11.94 -24.61 12.72
CA GLY A 15 12.93 -25.55 12.20
C GLY A 15 12.94 -25.52 10.67
N PHE A 16 13.74 -24.63 10.08
CA PHE A 16 13.98 -24.60 8.65
C PHE A 16 14.98 -25.69 8.26
N SER A 17 14.48 -26.84 7.79
CA SER A 17 15.26 -27.78 7.01
C SER A 17 15.25 -27.38 5.53
N ARG A 18 16.44 -27.36 4.93
CA ARG A 18 16.73 -27.07 3.53
C ARG A 18 15.87 -27.87 2.55
N GLY A 19 15.48 -27.20 1.48
CA GLY A 19 15.26 -27.80 0.16
C GLY A 19 13.95 -27.41 -0.48
N TYR A 20 13.96 -26.41 -1.36
CA TYR A 20 13.16 -26.48 -2.59
C TYR A 20 13.72 -25.51 -3.65
N ASP A 21 14.03 -26.09 -4.81
CA ASP A 21 14.55 -25.45 -6.01
C ASP A 21 13.33 -24.98 -6.83
N GLY A 22 13.09 -23.67 -6.86
CA GLY A 22 11.98 -23.05 -7.58
C GLY A 22 12.47 -22.44 -8.89
N GLY A 23 12.40 -23.21 -9.97
CA GLY A 23 12.76 -22.77 -11.32
C GLY A 23 11.90 -21.59 -11.79
N TYR A 24 12.54 -20.44 -12.00
CA TYR A 24 12.06 -19.38 -12.87
C TYR A 24 12.58 -19.65 -14.28
N ASP A 25 11.70 -20.02 -15.21
CA ASP A 25 12.03 -20.09 -16.63
C ASP A 25 12.29 -18.67 -17.15
N GLY A 26 13.58 -18.32 -17.24
CA GLY A 26 14.05 -17.08 -17.83
C GLY A 26 13.89 -17.10 -19.35
N VAL A 27 13.07 -16.18 -19.88
CA VAL A 27 13.15 -15.80 -21.28
C VAL A 27 14.29 -14.78 -21.41
N ALA A 28 15.38 -15.22 -22.02
CA ALA A 28 16.54 -14.38 -22.33
C ALA A 28 16.13 -13.27 -23.32
N VAL A 29 16.30 -12.00 -22.93
CA VAL A 29 16.15 -10.85 -23.83
C VAL A 29 17.48 -10.63 -24.54
N ALA A 30 17.52 -10.92 -25.84
CA ALA A 30 18.65 -10.62 -26.71
C ALA A 30 18.77 -9.10 -26.93
N GLY A 31 20.01 -8.61 -26.99
CA GLY A 31 20.40 -7.20 -26.94
C GLY A 31 19.73 -6.29 -27.98
N ALA A 32 19.36 -5.10 -27.52
CA ALA A 32 18.82 -4.02 -28.36
C ALA A 32 19.92 -3.38 -29.23
N ALA A 33 19.67 -3.32 -30.54
CA ALA A 33 20.41 -2.47 -31.48
C ALA A 33 19.88 -1.01 -31.42
N PRO A 34 20.71 0.00 -31.73
CA PRO A 34 20.33 1.40 -31.53
C PRO A 34 19.28 1.88 -32.56
N VAL A 35 18.31 2.63 -32.07
CA VAL A 35 17.23 3.27 -32.82
C VAL A 35 17.79 4.39 -33.71
N ARG A 36 17.46 4.37 -35.00
CA ARG A 36 17.69 5.50 -35.92
C ARG A 36 16.53 6.49 -35.83
N THR A 37 16.86 7.75 -35.66
CA THR A 37 15.98 8.91 -35.84
C THR A 37 15.46 8.98 -37.27
N ILE A 38 14.17 9.28 -37.44
CA ILE A 38 13.57 9.63 -38.72
C ILE A 38 12.98 11.03 -38.60
N ASP A 39 13.50 11.94 -39.41
CA ASP A 39 13.04 13.32 -39.57
C ASP A 39 11.68 13.41 -40.29
N ALA A 40 10.94 14.45 -39.95
CA ALA A 40 9.64 14.80 -40.51
C ALA A 40 9.76 15.44 -41.91
N ALA A 41 8.90 15.05 -42.85
CA ALA A 41 8.39 15.91 -43.92
C ALA A 41 7.22 15.31 -44.73
N THR A 42 6.16 16.13 -44.87
CA THR A 42 5.23 16.29 -46.02
C THR A 42 4.15 15.23 -46.34
N GLY A 43 2.87 15.66 -46.30
CA GLY A 43 1.74 15.07 -47.06
C GLY A 43 1.73 15.52 -48.54
N PRO A 44 0.66 15.33 -49.37
CA PRO A 44 -0.78 15.25 -48.99
C PRO A 44 -1.70 14.28 -49.81
N SER A 45 -3.00 14.29 -49.42
CA SER A 45 -4.24 14.24 -50.23
C SER A 45 -5.08 12.94 -50.43
N ALA A 46 -6.33 13.05 -49.94
CA ALA A 46 -7.65 12.77 -50.54
C ALA A 46 -8.11 11.35 -51.00
N GLY A 47 -9.18 10.87 -50.32
CA GLY A 47 -10.48 10.55 -50.96
C GLY A 47 -10.87 9.08 -51.21
N GLY A 48 -11.91 8.58 -50.50
CA GLY A 48 -12.67 7.37 -50.87
C GLY A 48 -13.59 6.86 -49.74
N PRO A 49 -14.83 6.41 -50.01
CA PRO A 49 -15.96 6.51 -49.07
C PRO A 49 -16.11 5.34 -48.07
N LEU A 50 -16.72 5.66 -46.92
CA LEU A 50 -17.13 4.75 -45.84
C LEU A 50 -18.29 3.84 -46.26
N ALA A 51 -18.10 2.53 -46.14
CA ALA A 51 -19.17 1.54 -46.20
C ALA A 51 -19.60 1.16 -44.78
N ALA A 52 -20.92 1.17 -44.54
CA ALA A 52 -21.55 0.82 -43.27
C ALA A 52 -21.31 -0.65 -42.91
N VAL A 53 -20.84 -0.90 -41.68
CA VAL A 53 -20.73 -2.25 -41.11
C VAL A 53 -21.85 -2.43 -40.08
N GLY A 54 -22.62 -3.51 -40.26
CA GLY A 54 -23.85 -3.79 -39.54
C GLY A 54 -23.67 -4.05 -38.03
N ALA A 55 -24.76 -3.82 -37.30
CA ALA A 55 -24.87 -4.03 -35.86
C ALA A 55 -24.63 -5.50 -35.49
N VAL A 56 -23.67 -5.74 -34.58
CA VAL A 56 -23.48 -7.03 -33.90
C VAL A 56 -24.27 -7.00 -32.60
N SER A 57 -25.15 -7.98 -32.41
CA SER A 57 -25.92 -8.16 -31.16
C SER A 57 -24.99 -8.53 -29.99
N PRO A 58 -25.25 -8.04 -28.77
CA PRO A 58 -24.44 -8.40 -27.61
C PRO A 58 -24.70 -9.86 -27.21
N ALA A 59 -23.63 -10.64 -27.05
CA ALA A 59 -23.68 -11.99 -26.51
C ALA A 59 -24.16 -11.95 -25.04
N ALA A 60 -25.07 -12.87 -24.70
CA ALA A 60 -25.69 -12.96 -23.39
C ALA A 60 -24.66 -13.20 -22.28
N ALA A 61 -24.70 -12.36 -21.24
CA ALA A 61 -23.93 -12.54 -20.02
C ALA A 61 -24.39 -13.81 -19.28
N VAL A 62 -23.43 -14.68 -18.93
CA VAL A 62 -23.67 -15.82 -18.03
C VAL A 62 -23.77 -15.29 -16.60
N PRO A 63 -24.86 -15.54 -15.85
CA PRO A 63 -24.99 -15.04 -14.49
C PRO A 63 -24.08 -15.83 -13.55
N LEU A 64 -23.14 -15.15 -12.89
CA LEU A 64 -22.44 -15.66 -11.71
C LEU A 64 -23.48 -15.84 -10.59
N ARG A 65 -23.65 -17.09 -10.13
CA ARG A 65 -24.51 -17.42 -8.98
C ARG A 65 -24.14 -16.54 -7.78
N ALA A 66 -25.12 -15.78 -7.30
CA ALA A 66 -25.00 -14.99 -6.08
C ALA A 66 -24.68 -15.90 -4.88
N ALA A 67 -23.66 -15.52 -4.11
CA ALA A 67 -23.38 -16.13 -2.82
C ALA A 67 -24.51 -15.76 -1.83
N SER A 68 -24.88 -16.70 -0.94
CA SER A 68 -25.94 -16.50 0.04
C SER A 68 -25.68 -15.29 0.97
N PRO A 69 -26.73 -14.59 1.47
CA PRO A 69 -26.59 -13.40 2.32
C PRO A 69 -25.80 -13.61 3.62
N LEU A 70 -25.67 -14.85 4.11
CA LEU A 70 -24.79 -15.17 5.24
C LEU A 70 -23.30 -15.05 4.92
N ALA A 71 -22.90 -15.17 3.65
CA ALA A 71 -21.49 -15.09 3.22
C ALA A 71 -20.96 -13.66 3.10
N ALA A 72 -21.83 -12.65 3.12
CA ALA A 72 -21.44 -11.24 3.17
C ALA A 72 -21.03 -10.79 4.59
N ARG A 73 -21.46 -11.54 5.63
CA ARG A 73 -21.24 -11.20 7.04
C ARG A 73 -19.81 -11.42 7.58
N SER A 74 -18.85 -11.96 6.81
CA SER A 74 -17.54 -12.31 7.40
C SER A 74 -16.32 -12.37 6.49
N ARG A 75 -16.28 -11.68 5.33
CA ARG A 75 -15.08 -11.79 4.47
C ARG A 75 -13.81 -11.17 5.07
N PHE A 76 -13.96 -10.21 5.99
CA PHE A 76 -12.85 -9.46 6.60
C PHE A 76 -12.86 -9.48 8.14
N ALA A 77 -13.82 -10.17 8.75
CA ALA A 77 -13.84 -10.38 10.20
C ALA A 77 -13.02 -11.63 10.52
N SER A 78 -11.72 -11.48 10.81
CA SER A 78 -10.87 -12.59 11.22
C SER A 78 -11.05 -12.89 12.72
N ALA A 79 -11.88 -13.89 13.03
CA ALA A 79 -11.89 -14.55 14.33
C ALA A 79 -10.81 -15.64 14.46
N ASP A 80 -10.08 -15.94 13.38
CA ASP A 80 -9.01 -16.94 13.37
C ASP A 80 -7.64 -16.27 13.50
N ASN A 81 -6.93 -16.57 14.60
CA ASN A 81 -5.63 -16.00 14.95
C ASN A 81 -4.47 -16.97 14.64
N SER A 82 -4.63 -17.83 13.64
CA SER A 82 -3.61 -18.84 13.30
C SER A 82 -2.28 -18.26 12.75
N ILE A 83 -2.24 -16.97 12.40
CA ILE A 83 -1.08 -16.30 11.78
C ILE A 83 -0.33 -15.33 12.71
N GLY A 84 -0.61 -15.32 14.02
CA GLY A 84 0.09 -14.46 14.98
C GLY A 84 -0.35 -12.98 14.95
N ARG A 85 -1.58 -12.72 14.49
CA ARG A 85 -2.17 -11.38 14.47
C ARG A 85 -2.80 -11.04 15.82
N HIS A 86 -2.26 -10.02 16.46
CA HIS A 86 -2.76 -9.54 17.73
C HIS A 86 -3.69 -8.34 17.55
N TYR A 87 -4.56 -8.12 18.53
CA TYR A 87 -5.51 -7.01 18.54
C TYR A 87 -5.35 -6.23 19.83
N LEU A 88 -5.32 -4.91 19.70
CA LEU A 88 -5.23 -3.98 20.82
C LEU A 88 -6.36 -2.95 20.71
N SER A 89 -7.21 -2.87 21.72
CA SER A 89 -8.13 -1.74 21.84
C SER A 89 -7.35 -0.51 22.35
N ILE A 90 -7.51 0.62 21.66
CA ILE A 90 -6.91 1.91 22.03
C ILE A 90 -7.96 2.89 22.59
N GLY A 91 -9.20 2.43 22.79
CA GLY A 91 -10.33 3.26 23.21
C GLY A 91 -10.82 4.18 22.10
N ASP A 92 -11.43 5.29 22.50
CA ASP A 92 -11.99 6.27 21.57
C ASP A 92 -10.89 7.11 20.91
N LEU A 93 -11.04 7.38 19.62
CA LEU A 93 -10.15 8.24 18.84
C LEU A 93 -10.94 9.41 18.25
N VAL A 94 -10.47 10.63 18.49
CA VAL A 94 -10.99 11.83 17.83
C VAL A 94 -10.14 12.12 16.60
N THR A 95 -10.75 12.19 15.42
CA THR A 95 -10.06 12.47 14.16
C THR A 95 -9.65 13.94 14.06
N GLU A 96 -8.73 14.27 13.16
CA GLU A 96 -8.33 15.64 12.82
C GLU A 96 -9.53 16.47 12.33
N GLY A 97 -10.54 15.80 11.75
CA GLY A 97 -11.82 16.39 11.35
C GLY A 97 -12.80 16.65 12.51
N GLY A 98 -12.51 16.16 13.72
CA GLY A 98 -13.33 16.34 14.93
C GLY A 98 -14.40 15.26 15.15
N GLU A 99 -14.46 14.22 14.30
CA GLU A 99 -15.36 13.09 14.49
C GLU A 99 -14.77 12.10 15.52
N THR A 100 -15.62 11.42 16.29
CA THR A 100 -15.17 10.42 17.27
C THR A 100 -15.44 9.01 16.76
N LEU A 101 -14.40 8.19 16.68
CA LEU A 101 -14.47 6.75 16.50
C LEU A 101 -14.42 6.07 17.87
N PRO A 102 -15.52 5.45 18.32
CA PRO A 102 -15.52 4.74 19.59
C PRO A 102 -14.82 3.39 19.49
N ASP A 103 -14.22 2.95 20.61
CA ASP A 103 -13.68 1.59 20.80
C ASP A 103 -12.78 1.09 19.66
N VAL A 104 -11.85 1.93 19.20
CA VAL A 104 -10.93 1.59 18.11
C VAL A 104 -10.05 0.40 18.51
N THR A 105 -9.96 -0.57 17.60
CA THR A 105 -9.10 -1.75 17.71
C THR A 105 -8.05 -1.71 16.61
N ILE A 106 -6.79 -1.88 16.97
CA ILE A 106 -5.66 -1.99 16.05
C ILE A 106 -5.22 -3.45 15.97
N ALA A 107 -5.22 -4.01 14.77
CA ALA A 107 -4.57 -5.27 14.48
C ALA A 107 -3.08 -5.04 14.21
N TYR A 108 -2.22 -5.89 14.75
CA TYR A 108 -0.78 -5.80 14.56
C TYR A 108 -0.10 -7.17 14.57
N GLU A 109 1.09 -7.21 14.02
CA GLU A 109 2.02 -8.34 14.10
C GLU A 109 3.38 -7.84 14.61
N CYS A 110 4.14 -8.74 15.24
CA CYS A 110 5.43 -8.41 15.81
C CYS A 110 6.43 -9.54 15.66
N TRP A 111 7.71 -9.18 15.45
CA TRP A 111 8.83 -10.10 15.33
C TRP A 111 10.00 -9.64 16.19
N GLY A 112 10.73 -10.58 16.81
CA GLY A 112 11.75 -10.27 17.80
C GLY A 112 11.16 -9.93 19.17
N ARG A 113 11.96 -9.33 20.07
CA ARG A 113 11.54 -9.02 21.44
C ARG A 113 11.94 -7.61 21.84
N LEU A 114 11.05 -6.92 22.56
CA LEU A 114 11.39 -5.67 23.22
C LEU A 114 12.46 -5.92 24.29
N ASN A 115 13.51 -5.10 24.28
CA ASN A 115 14.51 -5.12 25.34
C ASN A 115 13.93 -4.54 26.65
N PRO A 116 14.56 -4.75 27.82
CA PRO A 116 14.01 -4.30 29.11
C PRO A 116 13.73 -2.80 29.19
N THR A 117 14.47 -1.99 28.43
CA THR A 117 14.31 -0.52 28.36
C THR A 117 13.40 -0.05 27.22
N ARG A 118 12.84 -0.98 26.44
CA ARG A 118 11.95 -0.74 25.28
C ARG A 118 12.50 0.23 24.22
N THR A 119 13.82 0.26 24.05
CA THR A 119 14.53 1.18 23.16
C THR A 119 14.85 0.61 21.77
N ASN A 120 14.53 -0.67 21.53
CA ASN A 120 14.84 -1.39 20.29
C ASN A 120 13.61 -1.63 19.39
N ALA A 121 12.50 -0.91 19.60
CA ALA A 121 11.31 -1.06 18.78
C ALA A 121 11.50 -0.41 17.40
N ILE A 122 11.12 -1.11 16.33
CA ILE A 122 11.02 -0.58 14.96
C ILE A 122 9.57 -0.69 14.50
N LEU A 123 9.01 0.39 13.94
CA LEU A 123 7.69 0.40 13.32
C LEU A 123 7.83 0.34 11.80
N ILE A 124 7.15 -0.63 11.18
CA ILE A 124 7.01 -0.74 9.72
C ILE A 124 5.62 -0.28 9.31
N GLU A 125 5.59 0.65 8.36
CA GLU A 125 4.39 1.21 7.77
C GLU A 125 4.15 0.59 6.39
N HIS A 126 3.07 -0.18 6.24
CA HIS A 126 2.67 -0.74 4.94
C HIS A 126 2.15 0.32 3.94
N ALA A 127 2.10 -0.01 2.66
CA ALA A 127 1.52 0.86 1.62
C ALA A 127 -0.02 0.74 1.54
N LEU A 128 -0.68 1.44 0.60
CA LEU A 128 -2.14 1.54 0.48
C LEU A 128 -2.90 0.20 0.62
N THR A 129 -2.41 -0.85 -0.05
CA THR A 129 -3.10 -2.16 -0.09
C THR A 129 -2.31 -3.28 0.59
N GLY A 130 -1.34 -2.90 1.43
CA GLY A 130 -0.66 -3.80 2.36
C GLY A 130 -1.46 -3.97 3.66
N ASP A 131 -0.87 -4.69 4.61
CA ASP A 131 -1.44 -4.98 5.93
C ASP A 131 -0.33 -5.17 6.97
N ALA A 132 -0.70 -5.62 8.18
CA ALA A 132 0.26 -5.94 9.23
C ALA A 132 1.23 -7.09 8.87
N HIS A 133 0.92 -7.92 7.87
CA HIS A 133 1.66 -9.14 7.58
C HIS A 133 2.86 -8.88 6.67
N VAL A 134 3.99 -8.50 7.27
CA VAL A 134 5.21 -8.12 6.54
C VAL A 134 5.94 -9.34 5.97
N VAL A 135 6.07 -10.40 6.75
CA VAL A 135 6.74 -11.66 6.38
C VAL A 135 5.92 -12.86 6.83
N GLY A 136 6.07 -13.99 6.15
CA GLY A 136 5.34 -15.23 6.44
C GLY A 136 4.48 -15.73 5.27
N GLU A 137 3.92 -16.92 5.42
CA GLU A 137 3.10 -17.58 4.41
C GLU A 137 1.64 -17.11 4.48
N ALA A 138 0.93 -17.24 3.35
CA ALA A 138 -0.53 -17.10 3.35
C ALA A 138 -1.18 -18.21 4.21
N GLY A 139 -2.34 -17.92 4.79
CA GLY A 139 -3.07 -18.88 5.63
C GLY A 139 -4.49 -18.43 5.95
N PRO A 140 -5.21 -19.19 6.81
CA PRO A 140 -6.51 -18.76 7.31
C PRO A 140 -6.43 -17.34 7.91
N GLY A 141 -7.35 -16.46 7.52
CA GLY A 141 -7.35 -15.04 7.94
C GLY A 141 -6.32 -14.15 7.24
N GLN A 142 -5.41 -14.71 6.42
CA GLN A 142 -4.36 -13.98 5.71
C GLN A 142 -4.25 -14.45 4.25
N PRO A 143 -4.93 -13.79 3.31
CA PRO A 143 -5.08 -14.27 1.93
C PRO A 143 -3.79 -14.16 1.09
N THR A 144 -2.77 -13.45 1.58
CA THR A 144 -1.51 -13.22 0.87
C THR A 144 -0.32 -13.46 1.78
N ALA A 145 0.74 -14.04 1.23
CA ALA A 145 2.04 -14.10 1.89
C ALA A 145 2.55 -12.68 2.20
N GLY A 146 3.52 -12.60 3.11
CA GLY A 146 4.12 -11.35 3.56
C GLY A 146 4.54 -10.45 2.41
N TRP A 147 4.20 -9.17 2.51
CA TRP A 147 4.40 -8.21 1.42
C TRP A 147 5.86 -7.71 1.29
N TRP A 148 6.73 -7.99 2.27
CA TRP A 148 8.14 -7.60 2.28
C TRP A 148 9.06 -8.74 2.76
N GLN A 149 8.99 -9.88 2.06
CA GLN A 149 9.78 -11.07 2.39
C GLN A 149 11.29 -10.77 2.45
N GLY A 150 11.97 -11.37 3.42
CA GLY A 150 13.42 -11.25 3.61
C GLY A 150 13.89 -9.95 4.25
N ILE A 151 13.00 -8.99 4.53
CA ILE A 151 13.36 -7.74 5.22
C ILE A 151 13.39 -7.90 6.74
N VAL A 152 12.55 -8.78 7.30
CA VAL A 152 12.43 -9.04 8.75
C VAL A 152 12.85 -10.47 9.06
N GLY A 153 13.67 -10.66 10.10
CA GLY A 153 14.11 -11.97 10.59
C GLY A 153 15.53 -11.96 11.15
N PRO A 154 16.04 -13.09 11.67
CA PRO A 154 17.40 -13.18 12.21
C PRO A 154 18.45 -12.84 11.15
N GLY A 155 19.29 -11.84 11.42
CA GLY A 155 20.31 -11.33 10.48
C GLY A 155 19.76 -10.61 9.24
N ALA A 156 18.43 -10.46 9.11
CA ALA A 156 17.80 -9.70 8.03
C ALA A 156 18.12 -8.19 8.15
N PRO A 157 17.74 -7.34 7.15
CA PRO A 157 17.90 -5.89 7.27
C PRO A 157 17.28 -5.30 8.54
N LEU A 158 16.11 -5.83 8.93
CA LEU A 158 15.47 -5.60 10.23
C LEU A 158 15.69 -6.84 11.10
N ASP A 159 16.86 -6.87 11.72
CA ASP A 159 17.36 -8.02 12.46
C ASP A 159 16.59 -8.24 13.77
N THR A 160 15.83 -9.33 13.83
CA THR A 160 15.00 -9.67 15.00
C THR A 160 15.80 -10.16 16.21
N ASP A 161 17.10 -10.44 16.05
CA ASP A 161 18.01 -10.70 17.17
C ASP A 161 18.37 -9.41 17.92
N GLN A 162 18.18 -8.25 17.29
CA GLN A 162 18.52 -6.93 17.83
C GLN A 162 17.28 -6.06 18.10
N TYR A 163 16.28 -6.15 17.25
CA TYR A 163 15.12 -5.28 17.25
C TYR A 163 13.81 -6.02 17.51
N CYS A 164 12.86 -5.33 18.11
CA CYS A 164 11.45 -5.72 18.07
C CYS A 164 10.78 -4.99 16.92
N VAL A 165 10.48 -5.70 15.85
CA VAL A 165 9.80 -5.15 14.67
C VAL A 165 8.29 -5.27 14.87
N ILE A 166 7.57 -4.18 14.66
CA ILE A 166 6.11 -4.09 14.82
C ILE A 166 5.54 -3.56 13.51
N ALA A 167 4.43 -4.15 13.05
CA ALA A 167 3.64 -3.64 11.94
C ALA A 167 2.16 -3.64 12.35
N THR A 168 1.50 -2.52 12.18
CA THR A 168 0.05 -2.40 12.40
C THR A 168 -0.66 -2.50 11.05
N ASN A 169 -1.89 -3.02 11.04
CA ASN A 169 -2.81 -2.70 9.95
C ASN A 169 -3.35 -1.29 10.20
N VAL A 170 -3.34 -0.44 9.19
CA VAL A 170 -3.67 0.98 9.33
C VAL A 170 -5.13 1.21 9.76
N LEU A 171 -5.38 2.28 10.51
CA LEU A 171 -6.74 2.79 10.79
C LEU A 171 -7.46 3.08 9.47
N GLY A 172 -8.70 2.58 9.33
CA GLY A 172 -9.45 2.63 8.07
C GLY A 172 -9.16 1.49 7.10
N GLY A 173 -8.25 0.57 7.43
CA GLY A 173 -7.97 -0.63 6.65
C GLY A 173 -9.01 -1.74 6.82
N CYS A 174 -8.76 -2.89 6.19
CA CYS A 174 -9.70 -4.03 6.18
C CYS A 174 -9.10 -5.37 6.63
N MET A 175 -7.91 -5.36 7.23
CA MET A 175 -7.20 -6.57 7.69
C MET A 175 -7.10 -6.61 9.22
N GLY A 176 -8.20 -6.32 9.90
CA GLY A 176 -8.39 -6.51 11.35
C GLY A 176 -8.50 -5.22 12.17
N THR A 177 -7.81 -4.15 11.77
CA THR A 177 -7.96 -2.82 12.40
C THR A 177 -9.33 -2.22 12.08
N THR A 178 -9.87 -1.42 13.02
CA THR A 178 -11.12 -0.68 12.83
C THR A 178 -11.11 0.10 11.51
N GLY A 179 -12.08 -0.22 10.66
CA GLY A 179 -12.29 0.39 9.36
C GLY A 179 -13.77 0.34 8.96
N PRO A 180 -14.13 0.75 7.73
CA PRO A 180 -15.53 0.82 7.30
C PRO A 180 -16.29 -0.50 7.37
N SER A 181 -15.57 -1.63 7.28
CA SER A 181 -16.15 -2.97 7.38
C SER A 181 -16.35 -3.46 8.82
N SER A 182 -15.76 -2.78 9.82
CA SER A 182 -15.92 -3.09 11.23
C SER A 182 -17.32 -2.76 11.72
N LEU A 183 -17.79 -3.47 12.74
CA LEU A 183 -19.09 -3.19 13.36
C LEU A 183 -19.02 -1.90 14.19
N ALA A 184 -20.00 -1.03 14.01
CA ALA A 184 -20.26 0.12 14.87
C ALA A 184 -21.04 -0.31 16.13
N PRO A 185 -21.23 0.57 17.12
CA PRO A 185 -21.94 0.24 18.37
C PRO A 185 -23.39 -0.25 18.18
N ASP A 186 -24.03 0.06 17.06
CA ASP A 186 -25.36 -0.43 16.69
C ASP A 186 -25.36 -1.87 16.13
N GLY A 187 -24.19 -2.49 16.02
CA GLY A 187 -24.00 -3.86 15.52
C GLY A 187 -24.02 -3.97 13.98
N ALA A 188 -24.14 -2.86 13.25
CA ALA A 188 -24.01 -2.84 11.78
C ALA A 188 -22.61 -2.36 11.36
N PRO A 189 -22.08 -2.79 10.20
CA PRO A 189 -20.83 -2.25 9.66
C PRO A 189 -20.89 -0.73 9.53
N TYR A 190 -19.80 -0.02 9.82
CA TYR A 190 -19.76 1.44 9.71
C TYR A 190 -20.23 1.93 8.32
N GLY A 191 -19.72 1.32 7.24
CA GLY A 191 -20.14 1.66 5.88
C GLY A 191 -19.94 3.13 5.57
N SER A 192 -20.97 3.76 5.05
CA SER A 192 -20.98 5.18 4.69
C SER A 192 -20.76 6.13 5.88
N ARG A 193 -20.94 5.62 7.11
CA ARG A 193 -20.79 6.38 8.37
C ARG A 193 -19.37 6.40 8.90
N PHE A 194 -18.43 5.65 8.29
CA PHE A 194 -17.04 5.71 8.71
C PHE A 194 -16.48 7.10 8.38
N PRO A 195 -15.85 7.79 9.36
CA PRO A 195 -15.42 9.17 9.17
C PRO A 195 -14.28 9.26 8.16
N ARG A 196 -14.08 10.46 7.62
CA ARG A 196 -12.87 10.75 6.86
C ARG A 196 -11.67 10.72 7.80
N LEU A 197 -10.58 10.15 7.32
CA LEU A 197 -9.31 10.11 8.03
C LEU A 197 -8.26 10.94 7.30
N THR A 198 -7.25 11.37 8.05
CA THR A 198 -5.99 11.84 7.51
C THR A 198 -4.85 10.90 7.92
N ILE A 199 -3.67 11.06 7.30
CA ILE A 199 -2.45 10.36 7.71
C ILE A 199 -2.12 10.64 9.19
N ARG A 200 -2.52 11.80 9.74
CA ARG A 200 -2.29 12.15 11.15
C ARG A 200 -3.12 11.27 12.08
N ASP A 201 -4.36 10.98 11.72
CA ASP A 201 -5.24 10.11 12.51
C ASP A 201 -4.66 8.69 12.61
N GLN A 202 -4.06 8.21 11.53
CA GLN A 202 -3.38 6.92 11.49
C GLN A 202 -2.17 6.89 12.43
N VAL A 203 -1.34 7.94 12.39
CA VAL A 203 -0.20 8.12 13.30
C VAL A 203 -0.63 8.25 14.77
N VAL A 204 -1.74 8.95 15.05
CA VAL A 204 -2.31 9.06 16.41
C VAL A 204 -2.72 7.68 16.92
N ALA A 205 -3.38 6.87 16.08
CA ALA A 205 -3.76 5.51 16.44
C ALA A 205 -2.54 4.62 16.72
N GLU A 206 -1.51 4.70 15.88
CA GLU A 206 -0.24 3.98 16.06
C GLU A 206 0.51 4.45 17.33
N ALA A 207 0.42 5.74 17.68
CA ALA A 207 1.02 6.27 18.90
C ALA A 207 0.36 5.71 20.16
N ALA A 208 -0.97 5.51 20.13
CA ALA A 208 -1.66 4.84 21.22
C ALA A 208 -1.22 3.36 21.38
N VAL A 209 -0.89 2.67 20.27
CA VAL A 209 -0.27 1.33 20.33
C VAL A 209 1.12 1.40 20.98
N ALA A 210 1.94 2.37 20.58
CA ALA A 210 3.25 2.57 21.19
C ALA A 210 3.16 2.84 22.70
N ASP A 211 2.20 3.66 23.13
CA ASP A 211 1.95 3.97 24.54
C ASP A 211 1.51 2.72 25.33
N ALA A 212 0.62 1.91 24.77
CA ALA A 212 0.20 0.64 25.38
C ALA A 212 1.37 -0.35 25.53
N PHE A 213 2.33 -0.32 24.60
CA PHE A 213 3.57 -1.07 24.70
C PHE A 213 4.67 -0.36 25.50
N GLY A 214 4.40 0.80 26.10
CA GLY A 214 5.38 1.60 26.84
C GLY A 214 6.64 1.90 26.04
N ILE A 215 6.50 2.14 24.74
CA ILE A 215 7.58 2.53 23.84
C ILE A 215 7.60 4.06 23.78
N ASP A 216 8.52 4.68 24.53
CA ASP A 216 8.65 6.13 24.53
C ASP A 216 9.08 6.66 23.15
N TYR A 217 9.95 5.93 22.46
CA TYR A 217 10.40 6.25 21.11
C TYR A 217 10.71 4.98 20.29
N PHE A 218 10.48 5.05 18.99
CA PHE A 218 10.95 4.04 18.05
C PHE A 218 12.43 4.24 17.69
N ALA A 219 13.20 3.15 17.68
CA ALA A 219 14.55 3.12 17.16
C ALA A 219 14.58 3.50 15.67
N ALA A 220 13.55 3.09 14.92
CA ALA A 220 13.25 3.54 13.57
C ALA A 220 11.74 3.43 13.24
N VAL A 221 11.25 4.34 12.39
CA VAL A 221 9.96 4.22 11.68
C VAL A 221 10.27 4.16 10.18
N ILE A 222 9.74 3.15 9.49
CA ILE A 222 10.15 2.78 8.14
C ILE A 222 8.91 2.56 7.27
N GLY A 223 8.84 3.20 6.11
CA GLY A 223 7.69 3.01 5.21
C GLY A 223 7.95 3.43 3.78
N GLY A 224 7.30 2.71 2.86
CA GLY A 224 7.25 3.03 1.43
C GLY A 224 5.88 3.56 1.00
N SER A 225 5.80 4.43 -0.01
CA SER A 225 4.50 4.89 -0.56
C SER A 225 3.64 5.58 0.52
N MET A 226 2.37 5.17 0.70
CA MET A 226 1.53 5.59 1.83
C MET A 226 2.20 5.34 3.19
N GLY A 227 2.97 4.25 3.33
CA GLY A 227 3.73 4.00 4.54
C GLY A 227 4.83 5.05 4.77
N GLY A 228 5.42 5.58 3.70
CA GLY A 228 6.36 6.69 3.76
C GLY A 228 5.70 8.00 4.23
N MET A 229 4.44 8.23 3.85
CA MET A 229 3.65 9.36 4.36
C MET A 229 3.49 9.26 5.88
N ARG A 230 3.10 8.08 6.38
CA ARG A 230 2.97 7.81 7.83
C ARG A 230 4.29 7.94 8.57
N ALA A 231 5.37 7.35 8.04
CA ALA A 231 6.70 7.44 8.65
C ALA A 231 7.22 8.89 8.74
N LEU A 232 6.98 9.70 7.70
CA LEU A 232 7.32 11.12 7.72
C LEU A 232 6.42 11.89 8.70
N GLU A 233 5.12 11.61 8.72
CA GLU A 233 4.17 12.29 9.61
C GLU A 233 4.44 11.99 11.09
N TRP A 234 4.87 10.76 11.43
CA TRP A 234 5.44 10.39 12.73
C TRP A 234 6.60 11.31 13.11
N ALA A 235 7.59 11.43 12.22
CA ALA A 235 8.80 12.21 12.46
C ALA A 235 8.54 13.73 12.60
N VAL A 236 7.48 14.25 11.96
CA VAL A 236 7.08 15.66 12.02
C VAL A 236 6.19 15.96 13.25
N SER A 237 5.26 15.07 13.56
CA SER A 237 4.26 15.24 14.62
C SER A 237 4.83 14.96 16.01
N LEU A 238 5.66 13.91 16.10
CA LEU A 238 6.19 13.37 17.34
C LEU A 238 7.73 13.26 17.24
N PRO A 239 8.46 14.38 16.99
CA PRO A 239 9.88 14.34 16.64
C PRO A 239 10.75 13.68 17.72
N ASP A 240 10.40 13.83 19.00
CA ASP A 240 11.15 13.22 20.11
C ASP A 240 10.92 11.71 20.24
N ARG A 241 9.90 11.16 19.58
CA ARG A 241 9.53 9.74 19.61
C ARG A 241 10.09 8.93 18.45
N VAL A 242 10.92 9.53 17.58
CA VAL A 242 11.51 8.86 16.43
C VAL A 242 13.02 9.10 16.37
N ARG A 243 13.84 8.05 16.47
CA ARG A 243 15.30 8.19 16.38
C ARG A 243 15.80 8.18 14.94
N ARG A 244 15.17 7.36 14.09
CA ARG A 244 15.47 7.22 12.67
C ARG A 244 14.18 7.16 11.87
N ALA A 245 14.15 7.82 10.72
CA ALA A 245 13.05 7.72 9.77
C ALA A 245 13.60 7.22 8.43
N VAL A 246 12.94 6.23 7.83
CA VAL A 246 13.26 5.72 6.50
C VAL A 246 12.03 5.87 5.62
N ILE A 247 12.12 6.78 4.66
CA ILE A 247 11.01 7.20 3.81
C ILE A 247 11.35 6.81 2.38
N ILE A 248 10.57 5.91 1.79
CA ILE A 248 10.86 5.33 0.47
C ILE A 248 9.72 5.65 -0.50
N ALA A 249 10.04 6.17 -1.69
CA ALA A 249 9.09 6.42 -2.77
C ALA A 249 7.80 7.11 -2.27
N SER A 250 7.93 8.28 -1.65
CA SER A 250 6.83 8.98 -0.99
C SER A 250 7.02 10.51 -1.06
N THR A 251 6.07 11.25 -0.48
CA THR A 251 5.99 12.71 -0.58
C THR A 251 5.66 13.39 0.75
N ALA A 252 6.02 14.67 0.85
CA ALA A 252 5.68 15.53 1.99
C ALA A 252 4.23 16.04 1.94
N ALA A 253 3.66 16.17 0.74
CA ALA A 253 2.27 16.54 0.54
C ALA A 253 1.77 15.95 -0.79
N ALA A 254 0.50 15.55 -0.83
CA ALA A 254 -0.09 14.99 -2.04
C ALA A 254 -0.03 16.00 -3.20
N SER A 255 0.50 15.57 -4.35
CA SER A 255 0.58 16.39 -5.54
C SER A 255 -0.74 16.44 -6.29
N ALA A 256 -0.92 17.45 -7.16
CA ALA A 256 -2.11 17.54 -8.00
C ALA A 256 -2.28 16.31 -8.90
N ASP A 257 -1.18 15.72 -9.40
CA ASP A 257 -1.23 14.52 -10.25
C ASP A 257 -1.67 13.29 -9.46
N GLN A 258 -1.15 13.11 -8.24
CA GLN A 258 -1.59 12.04 -7.33
C GLN A 258 -3.08 12.14 -7.04
N ILE A 259 -3.57 13.35 -6.74
CA ILE A 259 -4.98 13.61 -6.46
C ILE A 259 -5.84 13.36 -7.71
N ALA A 260 -5.37 13.71 -8.90
CA ALA A 260 -6.08 13.46 -10.17
C ALA A 260 -6.22 11.95 -10.46
N TRP A 261 -5.12 11.19 -10.33
CA TRP A 261 -5.15 9.73 -10.48
C TRP A 261 -6.07 9.07 -9.46
N ALA A 262 -5.99 9.48 -8.19
CA ALA A 262 -6.86 9.00 -7.12
C ALA A 262 -8.33 9.36 -7.37
N GLY A 263 -8.63 10.55 -7.88
CA GLY A 263 -9.99 10.99 -8.18
C GLY A 263 -10.72 10.06 -9.15
N MET A 264 -10.03 9.60 -10.19
CA MET A 264 -10.59 8.63 -11.15
C MET A 264 -10.83 7.26 -10.50
N GLN A 265 -9.95 6.82 -9.61
CA GLN A 265 -10.10 5.56 -8.86
C GLN A 265 -11.32 5.62 -7.94
N LEU A 266 -11.45 6.70 -7.18
CA LEU A 266 -12.59 6.94 -6.28
C LEU A 266 -13.92 7.00 -7.06
N ALA A 267 -13.92 7.66 -8.22
CA ALA A 267 -15.09 7.71 -9.10
C ALA A 267 -15.47 6.31 -9.62
N ALA A 268 -14.50 5.50 -10.04
CA ALA A 268 -14.74 4.14 -10.49
C ALA A 268 -15.44 3.28 -9.43
N VAL A 269 -15.00 3.36 -8.16
CA VAL A 269 -15.66 2.66 -7.05
C VAL A 269 -17.08 3.19 -6.81
N ARG A 270 -17.24 4.51 -6.72
CA ARG A 270 -18.52 5.15 -6.37
C ARG A 270 -19.60 5.01 -7.43
N LEU A 271 -19.21 4.89 -8.69
CA LEU A 271 -20.11 4.71 -9.82
C LEU A 271 -20.52 3.25 -10.03
N ASP A 272 -19.91 2.29 -9.33
CA ASP A 272 -20.35 0.90 -9.37
C ASP A 272 -21.78 0.80 -8.83
N PRO A 273 -22.74 0.23 -9.58
CA PRO A 273 -24.13 0.07 -9.13
C PRO A 273 -24.27 -0.68 -7.80
N SER A 274 -23.30 -1.51 -7.45
CA SER A 274 -23.26 -2.29 -6.21
C SER A 274 -22.62 -1.53 -5.04
N PHE A 275 -22.11 -0.30 -5.25
CA PHE A 275 -21.50 0.49 -4.18
C PHE A 275 -22.53 0.92 -3.12
N ALA A 276 -23.81 1.08 -3.51
CA ALA A 276 -24.91 1.39 -2.59
C ALA A 276 -24.60 2.54 -1.61
N GLY A 277 -23.92 3.59 -2.08
CA GLY A 277 -23.53 4.74 -1.25
C GLY A 277 -22.52 4.44 -0.13
N GLY A 278 -21.89 3.25 -0.15
CA GLY A 278 -21.00 2.77 0.91
C GLY A 278 -21.63 1.73 1.84
N ASP A 279 -22.93 1.45 1.71
CA ASP A 279 -23.66 0.54 2.60
C ASP A 279 -23.97 -0.82 1.94
N TYR A 280 -22.99 -1.35 1.19
CA TYR A 280 -23.12 -2.60 0.42
C TYR A 280 -22.94 -3.89 1.21
N TYR A 281 -22.60 -3.84 2.51
CA TYR A 281 -22.22 -5.04 3.29
C TYR A 281 -23.35 -6.07 3.48
N GLY A 282 -24.61 -5.71 3.19
CA GLY A 282 -25.74 -6.63 3.12
C GLY A 282 -26.02 -7.23 1.73
N GLY A 283 -25.28 -6.79 0.70
CA GLY A 283 -25.51 -7.09 -0.71
C GLY A 283 -24.25 -7.45 -1.49
N PRO A 284 -24.29 -7.42 -2.83
CA PRO A 284 -23.10 -7.65 -3.65
C PRO A 284 -22.10 -6.51 -3.48
N PRO A 285 -20.78 -6.80 -3.31
CA PRO A 285 -19.77 -5.76 -3.22
C PRO A 285 -19.48 -5.14 -4.61
N PRO A 286 -19.00 -3.88 -4.67
CA PRO A 286 -18.66 -3.14 -5.90
C PRO A 286 -17.33 -3.60 -6.51
N LEU A 287 -17.24 -4.88 -6.88
CA LEU A 287 -16.00 -5.48 -7.38
C LEU A 287 -15.59 -4.93 -8.75
N GLY A 288 -16.54 -4.52 -9.58
CA GLY A 288 -16.24 -3.95 -10.90
C GLY A 288 -15.53 -2.60 -10.76
N GLY A 289 -16.10 -1.71 -9.93
CA GLY A 289 -15.53 -0.40 -9.61
C GLY A 289 -14.19 -0.50 -8.89
N LEU A 290 -14.07 -1.38 -7.89
CA LEU A 290 -12.79 -1.62 -7.21
C LEU A 290 -11.74 -2.22 -8.15
N GLY A 291 -12.13 -3.14 -9.02
CA GLY A 291 -11.26 -3.71 -10.04
C GLY A 291 -10.72 -2.65 -11.00
N LEU A 292 -11.59 -1.76 -11.50
CA LEU A 292 -11.19 -0.65 -12.37
C LEU A 292 -10.30 0.37 -11.64
N ALA A 293 -10.64 0.72 -10.40
CA ALA A 293 -9.79 1.57 -9.56
C ALA A 293 -8.38 0.98 -9.40
N ARG A 294 -8.28 -0.32 -9.15
CA ARG A 294 -6.97 -1.00 -9.10
C ARG A 294 -6.25 -0.95 -10.43
N GLN A 295 -6.93 -1.13 -11.56
CA GLN A 295 -6.29 -1.05 -12.87
C GLN A 295 -5.67 0.34 -13.11
N ILE A 296 -6.43 1.41 -12.83
CA ILE A 296 -5.95 2.79 -12.92
C ILE A 296 -4.72 2.98 -12.04
N ALA A 297 -4.80 2.60 -10.76
CA ALA A 297 -3.68 2.70 -9.82
C ALA A 297 -2.46 1.88 -10.28
N HIS A 298 -2.69 0.67 -10.79
CA HIS A 298 -1.62 -0.21 -11.25
C HIS A 298 -0.90 0.34 -12.48
N THR A 299 -1.51 1.24 -13.24
CA THR A 299 -0.74 2.00 -14.23
C THR A 299 0.26 2.89 -13.51
N THR A 300 -0.13 3.70 -12.53
CA THR A 300 0.79 4.63 -11.86
C THR A 300 1.89 3.93 -11.08
N TYR A 301 1.69 2.67 -10.65
CA TYR A 301 2.71 1.90 -9.95
C TYR A 301 3.83 1.35 -10.83
N ARG A 302 3.59 1.23 -12.13
CA ARG A 302 4.52 0.69 -13.12
C ARG A 302 5.09 1.81 -14.00
N SER A 303 6.08 1.49 -14.83
CA SER A 303 6.65 2.45 -15.78
C SER A 303 6.15 2.20 -17.21
N SER A 304 6.14 3.25 -18.04
CA SER A 304 5.81 3.13 -19.47
C SER A 304 6.79 2.22 -20.21
N THR A 305 8.07 2.26 -19.81
CA THR A 305 9.14 1.43 -20.40
C THR A 305 8.94 -0.04 -20.08
N GLU A 306 8.54 -0.40 -18.85
CA GLU A 306 8.20 -1.78 -18.48
C GLU A 306 7.01 -2.30 -19.28
N PHE A 307 5.92 -1.52 -19.39
CA PHE A 307 4.77 -1.94 -20.18
C PHE A 307 5.11 -2.15 -21.66
N SER A 308 5.91 -1.24 -22.24
CA SER A 308 6.33 -1.36 -23.63
C SER A 308 7.20 -2.59 -23.86
N ALA A 309 8.16 -2.86 -22.97
CA ALA A 309 9.06 -4.00 -23.08
C ALA A 309 8.36 -5.34 -22.83
N ARG A 310 7.43 -5.38 -21.87
CA ARG A 310 6.76 -6.62 -21.44
C ARG A 310 5.57 -7.01 -22.30
N PHE A 311 4.79 -6.04 -22.76
CA PHE A 311 3.53 -6.29 -23.45
C PHE A 311 3.50 -5.72 -24.86
N GLY A 312 4.14 -4.57 -25.09
CA GLY A 312 4.11 -3.88 -26.38
C GLY A 312 2.67 -3.71 -26.88
N ARG A 313 2.40 -4.26 -28.06
CA ARG A 313 1.05 -4.32 -28.67
C ARG A 313 0.57 -5.76 -28.84
N GLU A 314 1.12 -6.69 -28.08
CA GLU A 314 0.82 -8.11 -28.23
C GLU A 314 -0.63 -8.42 -27.82
N PRO A 315 -1.32 -9.28 -28.59
CA PRO A 315 -2.63 -9.78 -28.19
C PRO A 315 -2.51 -10.71 -26.98
N GLN A 316 -3.57 -10.79 -26.17
CA GLN A 316 -3.67 -11.85 -25.18
C GLN A 316 -3.70 -13.21 -25.88
N ARG A 317 -3.00 -14.21 -25.33
CA ARG A 317 -2.89 -15.53 -25.96
C ARG A 317 -4.28 -16.13 -26.24
N GLY A 318 -4.56 -16.35 -27.53
CA GLY A 318 -5.82 -16.93 -28.01
C GLY A 318 -6.93 -15.91 -28.28
N GLU A 319 -6.64 -14.61 -28.20
CA GLU A 319 -7.57 -13.52 -28.50
C GLU A 319 -7.07 -12.70 -29.70
N ASP A 320 -7.99 -12.04 -30.41
CA ASP A 320 -7.67 -11.13 -31.52
C ASP A 320 -8.26 -9.73 -31.24
N PRO A 321 -7.40 -8.73 -30.93
CA PRO A 321 -7.83 -7.35 -30.67
C PRO A 321 -8.59 -6.69 -31.82
N ALA A 322 -8.38 -7.12 -33.07
CA ALA A 322 -9.06 -6.52 -34.23
C ALA A 322 -10.56 -6.86 -34.28
N VAL A 323 -10.99 -7.93 -33.60
CA VAL A 323 -12.38 -8.40 -33.58
C VAL A 323 -12.99 -8.42 -32.17
N GLY A 324 -12.40 -7.66 -31.24
CA GLY A 324 -12.91 -7.47 -29.88
C GLY A 324 -12.27 -8.33 -28.80
N GLY A 325 -11.18 -9.04 -29.10
CA GLY A 325 -10.30 -9.63 -28.10
C GLY A 325 -9.45 -8.57 -27.36
N ARG A 326 -8.72 -9.00 -26.32
CA ARG A 326 -7.91 -8.09 -25.50
C ARG A 326 -6.44 -8.07 -25.92
N PHE A 327 -5.78 -6.96 -25.63
CA PHE A 327 -4.32 -6.91 -25.55
C PHE A 327 -3.82 -7.62 -24.29
N ALA A 328 -2.59 -8.12 -24.32
CA ALA A 328 -1.97 -8.79 -23.17
C ALA A 328 -1.90 -7.87 -21.94
N VAL A 329 -1.63 -6.57 -22.13
CA VAL A 329 -1.61 -5.57 -21.06
C VAL A 329 -2.99 -5.36 -20.41
N GLU A 330 -4.07 -5.40 -21.19
CA GLU A 330 -5.44 -5.28 -20.67
C GLU A 330 -5.79 -6.50 -19.81
N SER A 331 -5.49 -7.71 -20.30
CA SER A 331 -5.69 -8.93 -19.52
C SER A 331 -4.85 -8.94 -18.23
N TYR A 332 -3.63 -8.41 -18.28
CA TYR A 332 -2.77 -8.25 -17.11
C TYR A 332 -3.38 -7.31 -16.06
N LEU A 333 -3.83 -6.13 -16.47
CA LEU A 333 -4.45 -5.15 -15.58
C LEU A 333 -5.74 -5.71 -14.98
N GLN A 334 -6.61 -6.33 -15.81
CA GLN A 334 -7.84 -6.96 -15.34
C GLN A 334 -7.57 -8.05 -14.30
N HIS A 335 -6.58 -8.92 -14.53
CA HIS A 335 -6.17 -9.94 -13.56
C HIS A 335 -5.77 -9.32 -12.21
N HIS A 336 -5.01 -8.22 -12.21
CA HIS A 336 -4.64 -7.52 -10.98
C HIS A 336 -5.82 -6.85 -10.29
N GLY A 337 -6.81 -6.35 -11.04
CA GLY A 337 -8.08 -5.85 -10.51
C GLY A 337 -8.86 -6.95 -9.80
N ASP A 338 -9.07 -8.08 -10.46
CA ASP A 338 -9.76 -9.25 -9.91
C ASP A 338 -9.05 -9.82 -8.68
N LYS A 339 -7.71 -9.79 -8.67
CA LYS A 339 -6.90 -10.24 -7.53
C LYS A 339 -7.12 -9.33 -6.32
N LEU A 340 -7.17 -8.00 -6.50
CA LEU A 340 -7.45 -7.09 -5.39
C LEU A 340 -8.87 -7.28 -4.83
N GLY A 341 -9.88 -7.39 -5.70
CA GLY A 341 -11.28 -7.53 -5.29
C GLY A 341 -11.57 -8.77 -4.43
N ARG A 342 -10.68 -9.76 -4.42
CA ARG A 342 -10.78 -10.95 -3.55
C ARG A 342 -10.26 -10.73 -2.13
N ARG A 343 -9.41 -9.72 -1.91
CA ARG A 343 -8.65 -9.54 -0.66
C ARG A 343 -8.75 -8.15 -0.04
N PHE A 344 -9.47 -7.21 -0.66
CA PHE A 344 -9.54 -5.83 -0.20
C PHE A 344 -10.97 -5.30 -0.24
N ASP A 345 -11.31 -4.46 0.73
CA ASP A 345 -12.63 -3.84 0.86
C ASP A 345 -12.68 -2.48 0.13
N ALA A 346 -13.78 -2.21 -0.56
CA ALA A 346 -13.91 -1.03 -1.41
C ALA A 346 -14.04 0.28 -0.60
N ASN A 347 -14.78 0.29 0.51
CA ASN A 347 -14.84 1.45 1.39
C ASN A 347 -13.49 1.73 2.05
N SER A 348 -12.77 0.69 2.46
CA SER A 348 -11.41 0.86 2.99
C SER A 348 -10.47 1.45 1.93
N TYR A 349 -10.57 1.01 0.67
CA TYR A 349 -9.84 1.63 -0.45
C TYR A 349 -10.17 3.12 -0.59
N VAL A 350 -11.45 3.48 -0.52
CA VAL A 350 -11.92 4.87 -0.59
C VAL A 350 -11.35 5.69 0.56
N VAL A 351 -11.54 5.25 1.80
CA VAL A 351 -11.08 5.97 3.01
C VAL A 351 -9.57 6.18 2.98
N LEU A 352 -8.79 5.15 2.68
CA LEU A 352 -7.33 5.26 2.67
C LEU A 352 -6.82 6.14 1.53
N THR A 353 -7.46 6.06 0.35
CA THR A 353 -7.11 6.91 -0.80
C THR A 353 -7.45 8.38 -0.52
N GLU A 354 -8.55 8.66 0.17
CA GLU A 354 -8.89 10.02 0.60
C GLU A 354 -7.94 10.54 1.67
N ALA A 355 -7.51 9.69 2.60
CA ALA A 355 -6.47 10.04 3.57
C ALA A 355 -5.16 10.41 2.86
N MET A 356 -4.74 9.64 1.86
CA MET A 356 -3.57 9.95 1.02
C MET A 356 -3.75 11.27 0.26
N ASN A 357 -4.92 11.52 -0.34
CA ASN A 357 -5.20 12.79 -1.03
C ASN A 357 -5.11 14.01 -0.11
N SER A 358 -5.47 13.82 1.17
CA SER A 358 -5.38 14.86 2.19
C SER A 358 -3.98 15.00 2.80
N HIS A 359 -3.01 14.15 2.43
CA HIS A 359 -1.67 14.17 3.03
C HIS A 359 -0.98 15.51 2.78
N ASP A 360 -0.58 16.18 3.86
CA ASP A 360 0.20 17.42 3.84
C ASP A 360 0.83 17.61 5.22
N VAL A 361 2.15 17.39 5.30
CA VAL A 361 2.91 17.59 6.55
C VAL A 361 2.88 19.05 7.00
N GLY A 362 2.70 20.00 6.07
CA GLY A 362 2.69 21.44 6.29
C GLY A 362 1.37 22.01 6.82
N ARG A 363 0.25 21.28 6.66
CA ARG A 363 -1.09 21.74 7.09
C ARG A 363 -1.10 22.14 8.55
N GLY A 364 -1.44 23.39 8.85
CA GLY A 364 -1.46 23.92 10.23
C GLY A 364 -0.09 24.04 10.90
N ARG A 365 1.02 23.91 10.15
CA ARG A 365 2.41 23.95 10.68
C ARG A 365 3.30 25.01 10.02
N GLY A 366 2.69 25.97 9.32
CA GLY A 366 3.42 27.03 8.60
C GLY A 366 3.96 26.60 7.23
N GLY A 367 3.40 25.54 6.65
CA GLY A 367 3.80 25.01 5.33
C GLY A 367 4.86 23.92 5.40
N GLU A 368 5.08 23.26 4.26
CA GLU A 368 5.93 22.08 4.12
C GLU A 368 7.35 22.29 4.69
N VAL A 369 8.00 23.40 4.33
CA VAL A 369 9.37 23.71 4.78
C VAL A 369 9.46 23.84 6.31
N ALA A 370 8.49 24.53 6.92
CA ALA A 370 8.46 24.71 8.37
C ALA A 370 8.21 23.37 9.09
N ALA A 371 7.34 22.53 8.52
CA ALA A 371 7.05 21.21 9.05
C ALA A 371 8.26 20.25 8.97
N LEU A 372 8.94 20.17 7.82
CA LEU A 372 10.11 19.30 7.65
C LEU A 372 11.27 19.69 8.59
N ARG A 373 11.41 20.98 8.92
CA ARG A 373 12.40 21.46 9.90
C ARG A 373 12.14 21.01 11.34
N ARG A 374 10.94 20.51 11.65
CA ARG A 374 10.62 19.94 12.97
C ARG A 374 11.25 18.58 13.19
N VAL A 375 11.64 17.87 12.13
CA VAL A 375 12.16 16.51 12.20
C VAL A 375 13.55 16.49 12.85
N THR A 376 13.65 15.86 14.02
CA THR A 376 14.92 15.67 14.75
C THR A 376 15.55 14.29 14.52
N ALA A 377 14.82 13.35 13.93
CA ALA A 377 15.28 12.01 13.59
C ALA A 377 16.41 12.04 12.53
N LYS A 378 17.37 11.10 12.62
CA LYS A 378 18.26 10.82 11.49
C LYS A 378 17.41 10.27 10.35
N THR A 379 17.38 10.94 9.20
CA THR A 379 16.41 10.60 8.15
C THR A 379 17.12 10.06 6.92
N THR A 380 16.65 8.92 6.41
CA THR A 380 17.06 8.37 5.12
C THR A 380 15.88 8.45 4.17
N VAL A 381 16.08 9.12 3.04
CA VAL A 381 15.08 9.20 1.98
C VAL A 381 15.58 8.43 0.78
N ALA A 382 14.70 7.61 0.20
CA ALA A 382 14.97 6.90 -1.04
C ALA A 382 13.86 7.14 -2.07
N ALA A 383 14.25 7.37 -3.32
CA ALA A 383 13.32 7.46 -4.45
C ALA A 383 13.62 6.33 -5.45
N VAL A 384 12.65 5.98 -6.31
CA VAL A 384 12.89 5.14 -7.48
C VAL A 384 13.02 6.04 -8.70
N ASP A 385 14.06 5.84 -9.49
CA ASP A 385 14.39 6.70 -10.64
C ASP A 385 13.29 6.78 -11.72
N THR A 386 12.54 5.70 -11.90
CA THR A 386 11.44 5.61 -12.87
C THR A 386 10.05 5.76 -12.24
N ASP A 387 9.96 6.16 -10.96
CA ASP A 387 8.67 6.40 -10.31
C ASP A 387 7.90 7.51 -11.03
N ARG A 388 6.63 7.24 -11.33
CA ARG A 388 5.72 8.20 -11.96
C ARG A 388 4.53 8.59 -11.09
N LEU A 389 4.42 8.01 -9.89
CA LEU A 389 3.42 8.38 -8.90
C LEU A 389 4.04 9.29 -7.84
N TYR A 390 5.18 8.90 -7.28
CA TYR A 390 5.97 9.69 -6.35
C TYR A 390 7.31 10.03 -6.97
N LEU A 391 7.31 11.14 -7.71
CA LEU A 391 8.46 11.51 -8.54
C LEU A 391 9.75 11.66 -7.69
N PRO A 392 10.93 11.37 -8.25
CA PRO A 392 12.20 11.55 -7.54
C PRO A 392 12.39 12.92 -6.87
N GLU A 393 11.84 13.98 -7.48
CA GLU A 393 11.88 15.34 -6.96
C GLU A 393 11.12 15.50 -5.64
N GLU A 394 10.12 14.66 -5.38
CA GLU A 394 9.40 14.67 -4.09
C GLU A 394 10.28 14.13 -2.96
N GLY A 395 10.99 13.03 -3.21
CA GLY A 395 12.00 12.51 -2.29
C GLY A 395 13.14 13.52 -2.07
N ALA A 396 13.58 14.20 -3.14
CA ALA A 396 14.59 15.25 -3.05
C ALA A 396 14.13 16.43 -2.18
N ARG A 397 12.85 16.84 -2.28
CA ARG A 397 12.25 17.87 -1.42
C ARG A 397 12.29 17.48 0.06
N ILE A 398 11.92 16.25 0.41
CA ILE A 398 12.00 15.75 1.79
C ILE A 398 13.46 15.78 2.28
N ALA A 399 14.39 15.22 1.49
CA ALA A 399 15.80 15.16 1.86
C ALA A 399 16.43 16.56 2.04
N ALA A 400 16.02 17.54 1.25
CA ALA A 400 16.48 18.92 1.39
C ALA A 400 15.84 19.66 2.58
N GLY A 401 14.58 19.33 2.91
CA GLY A 401 13.83 20.00 3.97
C GLY A 401 14.16 19.54 5.40
N VAL A 402 14.62 18.29 5.56
CA VAL A 402 14.94 17.71 6.88
C VAL A 402 16.42 17.93 7.22
N GLN A 403 16.69 18.60 8.34
CA GLN A 403 18.04 19.03 8.72
C GLN A 403 19.03 17.86 8.91
N ARG A 404 18.54 16.72 9.40
CA ARG A 404 19.36 15.50 9.64
C ARG A 404 19.13 14.42 8.58
N ALA A 405 18.70 14.81 7.38
CA ALA A 405 18.60 13.89 6.27
C ALA A 405 19.98 13.55 5.71
N ARG A 406 20.13 12.29 5.32
CA ARG A 406 21.25 11.84 4.51
C ARG A 406 21.03 12.25 3.04
N PRO A 407 22.09 12.25 2.21
CA PRO A 407 21.92 12.41 0.76
C PRO A 407 20.89 11.42 0.22
N LEU A 408 20.00 11.91 -0.65
CA LEU A 408 18.95 11.11 -1.28
C LEU A 408 19.54 9.84 -1.88
N LYS A 409 18.93 8.69 -1.56
CA LYS A 409 19.26 7.41 -2.17
C LYS A 409 18.37 7.20 -3.39
N MET A 410 18.96 6.73 -4.49
CA MET A 410 18.21 6.36 -5.68
C MET A 410 18.19 4.84 -5.81
N ILE A 411 16.99 4.28 -5.92
CA ILE A 411 16.74 2.89 -6.30
C ILE A 411 16.66 2.90 -7.82
N GLN A 412 17.53 2.16 -8.49
CA GLN A 412 17.50 2.00 -9.94
C GLN A 412 16.54 0.87 -10.26
N SER A 413 15.42 1.15 -10.93
CA SER A 413 14.46 0.10 -11.27
C SER A 413 13.71 0.42 -12.54
N TYR A 414 13.46 -0.61 -13.36
CA TYR A 414 12.53 -0.47 -14.49
C TYR A 414 11.06 -0.56 -14.05
N TYR A 415 10.78 -0.96 -12.81
CA TYR A 415 9.43 -1.30 -12.37
C TYR A 415 8.58 -0.12 -11.89
N GLY A 416 9.04 1.12 -12.05
CA GLY A 416 8.34 2.30 -11.56
C GLY A 416 8.27 2.32 -10.03
N HIS A 417 7.17 2.85 -9.50
CA HIS A 417 6.92 2.90 -8.06
C HIS A 417 7.14 1.55 -7.36
N ASP A 418 6.68 0.44 -7.95
CA ASP A 418 6.85 -0.92 -7.38
C ASP A 418 8.33 -1.34 -7.21
N GLY A 419 9.29 -0.57 -7.72
CA GLY A 419 10.71 -0.76 -7.47
C GLY A 419 11.06 -0.86 -5.98
N PHE A 420 10.34 -0.16 -5.08
CA PHE A 420 10.61 -0.29 -3.62
C PHE A 420 10.20 -1.64 -3.02
N LEU A 421 9.33 -2.40 -3.71
CA LEU A 421 8.95 -3.76 -3.31
C LEU A 421 9.79 -4.82 -4.04
N ILE A 422 10.20 -4.54 -5.28
CA ILE A 422 10.85 -5.51 -6.17
C ILE A 422 12.37 -5.50 -6.03
N GLU A 423 12.99 -4.33 -5.85
CA GLU A 423 14.45 -4.18 -5.75
C GLU A 423 14.95 -4.51 -4.33
N ALA A 424 14.64 -5.71 -3.86
CA ALA A 424 14.85 -6.14 -2.47
C ALA A 424 16.27 -5.90 -1.96
N ASP A 425 17.29 -6.17 -2.79
CA ASP A 425 18.70 -5.98 -2.42
C ASP A 425 19.07 -4.50 -2.23
N GLN A 426 18.57 -3.61 -3.08
CA GLN A 426 18.83 -2.17 -2.97
C GLN A 426 18.17 -1.62 -1.71
N VAL A 427 16.92 -2.00 -1.49
CA VAL A 427 16.11 -1.62 -0.33
C VAL A 427 16.74 -2.14 0.97
N ALA A 428 17.17 -3.41 0.99
CA ALA A 428 17.88 -4.01 2.12
C ALA A 428 19.15 -3.23 2.50
N ARG A 429 19.97 -2.83 1.50
CA ARG A 429 21.17 -2.00 1.74
C ARG A 429 20.83 -0.63 2.31
N ILE A 430 19.78 0.02 1.79
CA ILE A 430 19.31 1.32 2.29
C ILE A 430 18.87 1.22 3.75
N ILE A 431 18.06 0.20 4.09
CA ILE A 431 17.58 -0.03 5.46
C ILE A 431 18.75 -0.31 6.41
N ARG A 432 19.67 -1.21 6.05
CA ARG A 432 20.85 -1.50 6.88
C ARG A 432 21.70 -0.26 7.12
N GLY A 433 21.97 0.51 6.06
CA GLY A 433 22.69 1.77 6.18
C GLY A 433 21.99 2.74 7.14
N ALA A 434 20.67 2.87 7.04
CA ALA A 434 19.89 3.74 7.92
C ALA A 434 19.99 3.36 9.41
N LEU A 435 20.03 2.07 9.73
CA LEU A 435 20.09 1.59 11.11
C LEU A 435 21.49 1.65 11.73
N HIS A 436 22.54 1.34 10.97
CA HIS A 436 23.90 1.17 11.49
C HIS A 436 24.80 2.42 11.45
N GLU A 437 24.47 3.42 10.62
CA GLU A 437 25.21 4.71 10.52
C GLU A 437 24.49 5.85 11.27
#